data_AF-A0A6P0YAM3-F1
#
_entry.id   AF-A0A6P0YAM3-F1
#
_cell.length_a   1.000
_cell.length_b   1.000
_cell.length_c   1.000
_cell.angle_alpha   90.00
_cell.angle_beta   90.00
_cell.angle_gamma   90.00
#
_symmetry.space_group_name_H-M   'P 1'
#
loop_
_entity.id
_entity.type
_entity.pdbx_description
1 polymer ?
#
loop_
_entity_poly.entity_id
_entity_poly.type
_entity_poly.pdbx_seq_one_letter_code
_entity_poly.pdbx_strand_id
1 'polypeptide(L)'
;MIDYVNVCNGDITTLSWQHKPIEIIHIDIAKKLKVWQHIVKEIFPHFCVNKTIVVNQYFYRSRLPWLIYSTGIILPYIEFLYHVIDGVIYFKIVQERPSFILGKLAEDNFSIAEKIYAINKITEVLDDCIFVGNINKDLMKGLMELAIAYIYYYFGSKQTSSTLAESLKNNHAIVKHYSGFFRKLGVSLH
;
A
#
# COMPACT_ATOMS: atom_id res chain seq x y z
N MET A 1 8.56 -33.30 2.05
CA MET A 1 7.98 -32.08 2.64
C MET A 1 8.93 -31.65 3.73
N ILE A 2 9.32 -30.38 3.78
CA ILE A 2 10.05 -29.85 4.95
C ILE A 2 8.98 -29.65 6.02
N ASP A 3 9.15 -30.21 7.23
CA ASP A 3 8.14 -30.25 8.31
C ASP A 3 7.65 -28.86 8.79
N TYR A 4 8.30 -27.79 8.31
CA TYR A 4 8.01 -26.40 8.64
C TYR A 4 7.34 -25.61 7.49
N VAL A 5 7.07 -26.25 6.35
CA VAL A 5 6.47 -25.60 5.17
C VAL A 5 5.06 -26.13 4.95
N ASN A 6 4.07 -25.25 5.12
CA ASN A 6 2.71 -25.52 4.73
C ASN A 6 2.37 -24.74 3.45
N VAL A 7 2.06 -25.46 2.36
CA VAL A 7 1.66 -24.85 1.09
C VAL A 7 0.14 -24.81 1.01
N CYS A 8 -0.42 -23.60 1.03
CA CYS A 8 -1.85 -23.39 0.85
C CYS A 8 -2.16 -23.06 -0.61
N ASN A 9 -2.60 -24.06 -1.38
CA ASN A 9 -2.99 -23.88 -2.79
C ASN A 9 -4.42 -23.33 -2.89
N GLY A 10 -4.64 -22.36 -3.78
CA GLY A 10 -5.97 -21.86 -4.13
C GLY A 10 -6.07 -20.35 -4.17
N ASP A 11 -7.32 -19.85 -4.16
CA ASP A 11 -7.62 -18.43 -4.01
C ASP A 11 -7.48 -18.04 -2.54
N ILE A 12 -6.61 -17.08 -2.24
CA ILE A 12 -6.41 -16.61 -0.86
C ILE A 12 -7.71 -16.09 -0.23
N THR A 13 -8.66 -15.59 -1.03
CA THR A 13 -9.95 -15.08 -0.55
C THR A 13 -10.91 -16.17 -0.05
N THR A 14 -10.58 -17.44 -0.25
CA THR A 14 -11.33 -18.58 0.30
C THR A 14 -10.60 -19.23 1.48
N LEU A 15 -9.43 -18.74 1.86
CA LEU A 15 -8.63 -19.28 2.95
C LEU A 15 -8.87 -18.48 4.23
N SER A 16 -8.96 -19.18 5.36
CA SER A 16 -8.95 -18.57 6.69
C SER A 16 -7.65 -18.87 7.41
N TRP A 17 -7.16 -17.89 8.16
CA TRP A 17 -5.99 -18.09 8.99
C TRP A 17 -6.37 -18.84 10.27
N GLN A 18 -5.57 -19.83 10.66
CA GLN A 18 -5.85 -20.68 11.83
C GLN A 18 -5.49 -20.02 13.17
N HIS A 19 -5.70 -18.70 13.28
CA HIS A 19 -5.50 -17.88 14.47
C HIS A 19 -4.12 -17.99 15.17
N LYS A 20 -3.08 -18.37 14.44
CA LYS A 20 -1.71 -18.44 14.99
C LYS A 20 -1.08 -17.06 15.02
N PRO A 21 -0.27 -16.72 16.04
CA PRO A 21 0.49 -15.46 16.05
C PRO A 21 1.44 -15.39 14.85
N ILE A 22 1.59 -14.20 14.27
CA ILE A 22 2.44 -13.97 13.10
C ILE A 22 3.60 -13.07 13.49
N GLU A 23 4.82 -13.59 13.49
CA GLU A 23 6.03 -12.81 13.82
C GLU A 23 6.63 -12.11 12.59
N ILE A 24 6.48 -12.69 11.40
CA ILE A 24 6.94 -12.11 10.15
C ILE A 24 5.91 -12.39 9.07
N ILE A 25 5.61 -11.38 8.25
CA ILE A 25 4.77 -11.54 7.07
C ILE A 25 5.33 -10.78 5.88
N HIS A 26 5.33 -11.44 4.72
CA HIS A 26 5.64 -10.82 3.44
C HIS A 26 4.39 -10.82 2.55
N ILE A 27 3.89 -9.62 2.23
CA ILE A 27 2.67 -9.44 1.45
C ILE A 27 3.05 -9.06 0.03
N ASP A 28 2.88 -10.01 -0.90
CA ASP A 28 3.09 -9.79 -2.35
C ASP A 28 1.83 -10.09 -3.21
N ILE A 29 0.78 -10.62 -2.59
CA ILE A 29 -0.42 -11.07 -3.32
C ILE A 29 -1.51 -9.99 -3.43
N ALA A 30 -1.39 -8.88 -2.69
CA ALA A 30 -2.42 -7.85 -2.51
C ALA A 30 -2.64 -6.90 -3.71
N LYS A 31 -2.60 -7.43 -4.94
CA LYS A 31 -2.69 -6.68 -6.22
C LYS A 31 -4.12 -6.34 -6.64
N LYS A 32 -5.12 -6.72 -5.84
CA LYS A 32 -6.54 -6.37 -5.99
C LYS A 32 -7.10 -5.94 -4.64
N LEU A 33 -7.99 -4.95 -4.62
CA LEU A 33 -8.60 -4.44 -3.38
C LEU A 33 -9.27 -5.57 -2.57
N LYS A 34 -10.05 -6.45 -3.22
CA LYS A 34 -10.69 -7.60 -2.54
C LYS A 34 -9.70 -8.54 -1.84
N VAL A 35 -8.49 -8.68 -2.40
CA VAL A 35 -7.44 -9.52 -1.80
C VAL A 35 -6.82 -8.80 -0.61
N TRP A 36 -6.58 -7.50 -0.73
CA TRP A 36 -6.12 -6.68 0.39
C TRP A 36 -7.10 -6.70 1.57
N GLN A 37 -8.39 -6.46 1.29
CA GLN A 37 -9.47 -6.52 2.28
C GLN A 37 -9.50 -7.87 3.01
N HIS A 38 -9.37 -8.97 2.26
CA HIS A 38 -9.30 -10.31 2.84
C HIS A 38 -8.07 -10.52 3.73
N ILE A 39 -6.89 -10.06 3.29
CA ILE A 39 -5.67 -10.11 4.10
C ILE A 39 -5.87 -9.32 5.38
N VAL A 40 -6.38 -8.09 5.32
CA VAL A 40 -6.64 -7.30 6.52
C VAL A 40 -7.60 -8.05 7.46
N LYS A 41 -8.68 -8.61 6.93
CA LYS A 41 -9.68 -9.33 7.74
C LYS A 41 -9.09 -10.57 8.42
N GLU A 42 -8.41 -11.44 7.67
CA GLU A 42 -7.99 -12.76 8.15
C GLU A 42 -6.62 -12.74 8.82
N ILE A 43 -5.76 -11.75 8.52
CA ILE A 43 -4.33 -11.80 8.88
C ILE A 43 -3.96 -10.72 9.90
N PHE A 44 -4.42 -9.47 9.72
CA PHE A 44 -4.02 -8.38 10.61
C PHE A 44 -4.43 -8.56 12.09
N PRO A 45 -5.54 -9.25 12.44
CA PRO A 45 -5.85 -9.55 13.83
C PRO A 45 -4.79 -10.41 14.54
N HIS A 46 -3.90 -11.06 13.80
CA HIS A 46 -2.91 -11.99 14.33
C HIS A 46 -1.49 -11.43 14.41
N PHE A 47 -1.32 -10.14 14.12
CA PHE A 47 -0.05 -9.48 14.34
C PHE A 47 0.15 -9.16 15.82
N CYS A 48 1.26 -9.64 16.36
CA CYS A 48 1.72 -9.44 17.71
C CYS A 48 2.45 -8.11 17.87
N VAL A 49 2.00 -7.29 18.81
CA VAL A 49 2.69 -6.06 19.21
C VAL A 49 4.14 -6.36 19.61
N ASN A 50 5.04 -5.52 19.14
CA ASN A 50 6.48 -5.59 19.33
C ASN A 50 7.18 -6.83 18.77
N LYS A 51 6.48 -7.69 18.03
CA LYS A 51 7.04 -8.90 17.41
C LYS A 51 6.84 -8.95 15.91
N THR A 52 5.66 -8.57 15.42
CA THR A 52 5.37 -8.68 13.98
C THR A 52 6.15 -7.67 13.17
N ILE A 53 6.91 -8.17 12.20
CA ILE A 53 7.49 -7.39 11.10
C ILE A 53 6.67 -7.66 9.84
N VAL A 54 6.25 -6.58 9.17
CA VAL A 54 5.53 -6.63 7.90
C VAL A 54 6.44 -6.14 6.79
N VAL A 55 6.59 -6.96 5.75
CA VAL A 55 7.21 -6.61 4.48
C VAL A 55 6.09 -6.39 3.47
N ASN A 56 5.85 -5.14 3.07
CA ASN A 56 4.76 -4.81 2.15
C ASN A 56 5.33 -4.55 0.75
N GLN A 57 5.26 -5.56 -0.12
CA GLN A 57 5.74 -5.45 -1.49
C GLN A 57 4.80 -4.57 -2.32
N TYR A 58 5.33 -3.96 -3.38
CA TYR A 58 4.58 -3.11 -4.30
C TYR A 58 3.94 -1.87 -3.65
N PHE A 59 4.35 -1.49 -2.45
CA PHE A 59 3.87 -0.29 -1.77
C PHE A 59 3.97 0.97 -2.67
N TYR A 60 5.08 1.15 -3.39
CA TYR A 60 5.27 2.27 -4.33
C TYR A 60 4.32 2.30 -5.54
N ARG A 61 3.57 1.21 -5.81
CA ARG A 61 2.77 1.10 -7.04
C ARG A 61 1.51 1.95 -6.91
N SER A 62 1.51 3.13 -7.55
CA SER A 62 0.36 4.05 -7.59
C SER A 62 -0.98 3.41 -7.99
N ARG A 63 -0.93 2.38 -8.83
CA ARG A 63 -2.10 1.59 -9.27
C ARG A 63 -2.77 0.77 -8.18
N LEU A 64 -2.11 0.60 -7.03
CA LEU A 64 -2.54 -0.14 -5.86
C LEU A 64 -2.67 0.82 -4.66
N PRO A 65 -3.48 1.90 -4.76
CA PRO A 65 -3.50 2.97 -3.77
C PRO A 65 -3.88 2.46 -2.37
N TRP A 66 -4.60 1.34 -2.27
CA TRP A 66 -4.95 0.70 -1.00
C TRP A 66 -3.76 0.22 -0.18
N LEU A 67 -2.65 -0.16 -0.81
CA LEU A 67 -1.43 -0.49 -0.06
C LEU A 67 -0.83 0.76 0.59
N ILE A 68 -0.99 1.91 -0.05
CA ILE A 68 -0.42 3.19 0.39
C ILE A 68 -1.29 3.81 1.48
N TYR A 69 -2.57 4.08 1.19
CA TYR A 69 -3.44 4.75 2.17
C TYR A 69 -3.70 3.88 3.38
N SER A 70 -3.74 2.54 3.26
CA SER A 70 -3.92 1.68 4.43
C SER A 70 -2.73 1.74 5.36
N THR A 71 -1.50 1.79 4.83
CA THR A 71 -0.30 2.03 5.64
C THR A 71 -0.35 3.42 6.28
N GLY A 72 -0.77 4.46 5.54
CA GLY A 72 -0.99 5.80 6.08
C GLY A 72 -1.99 5.86 7.24
N ILE A 73 -3.08 5.08 7.17
CA ILE A 73 -4.10 5.00 8.21
C ILE A 73 -3.56 4.34 9.48
N ILE A 74 -2.70 3.33 9.35
CA ILE A 74 -2.15 2.61 10.50
C ILE A 74 -0.85 3.19 11.04
N LEU A 75 -0.38 4.34 10.51
CA LEU A 75 0.82 5.03 10.99
C LEU A 75 0.93 5.11 12.52
N PRO A 76 -0.14 5.43 13.29
CA PRO A 76 -0.05 5.50 14.75
C PRO A 76 0.31 4.19 15.45
N TYR A 77 0.18 3.05 14.76
CA TYR A 77 0.34 1.71 15.32
C TYR A 77 1.60 0.99 14.82
N ILE A 78 2.37 1.64 13.95
CA ILE A 78 3.53 1.03 13.30
C ILE A 78 4.78 1.88 13.47
N GLU A 79 5.93 1.23 13.43
CA GLU A 79 7.25 1.86 13.37
C GLU A 79 7.94 1.42 12.08
N PHE A 80 8.37 2.38 11.26
CA PHE A 80 9.12 2.07 10.05
C PHE A 80 10.53 1.60 10.40
N LEU A 81 11.06 0.68 9.60
CA LEU A 81 12.48 0.35 9.67
C LEU A 81 13.35 1.33 8.84
N TYR A 82 12.80 2.51 8.50
CA TYR A 82 13.44 3.63 7.78
C TYR A 82 14.17 3.30 6.47
N HIS A 83 13.97 2.11 5.92
CA HIS A 83 14.53 1.71 4.63
C HIS A 83 13.42 1.41 3.63
N VAL A 84 13.56 2.00 2.44
CA VAL A 84 12.75 1.68 1.28
C VAL A 84 13.66 1.03 0.25
N ILE A 85 13.48 -0.27 0.03
CA ILE A 85 14.34 -1.07 -0.86
C ILE A 85 13.52 -1.45 -2.09
N ASP A 86 13.87 -0.91 -3.26
CA ASP A 86 13.13 -1.09 -4.51
C ASP A 86 11.60 -0.84 -4.36
N GLY A 87 11.26 0.12 -3.50
CA GLY A 87 9.87 0.51 -3.20
C GLY A 87 9.10 -0.47 -2.29
N VAL A 88 9.78 -1.47 -1.72
CA VAL A 88 9.28 -2.29 -0.60
C VAL A 88 9.48 -1.51 0.69
N ILE A 89 8.45 -1.49 1.53
CA ILE A 89 8.53 -0.92 2.88
C ILE A 89 8.49 -2.03 3.93
N TYR A 90 9.11 -1.72 5.07
CA TYR A 90 9.20 -2.60 6.22
C TYR A 90 8.74 -1.83 7.45
N PHE A 91 7.83 -2.42 8.21
CA PHE A 91 7.38 -1.82 9.45
C PHE A 91 7.10 -2.87 10.51
N LYS A 92 7.26 -2.46 11.76
CA LYS A 92 6.96 -3.24 12.94
C LYS A 92 5.63 -2.79 13.52
N ILE A 93 4.86 -3.72 14.06
CA ILE A 93 3.68 -3.38 14.86
C ILE A 93 4.14 -3.00 16.26
N VAL A 94 3.86 -1.77 16.69
CA VAL A 94 4.28 -1.25 18.01
C VAL A 94 3.13 -0.96 18.96
N GLN A 95 1.89 -0.92 18.44
CA GLN A 95 0.69 -0.77 19.26
C GLN A 95 -0.43 -1.66 18.74
N GLU A 96 -1.37 -1.99 19.63
CA GLU A 96 -2.60 -2.68 19.26
C GLU A 96 -3.42 -1.79 18.31
N ARG A 97 -3.90 -2.38 17.23
CA ARG A 97 -4.78 -1.68 16.28
C ARG A 97 -6.22 -1.87 16.78
N PRO A 98 -6.98 -0.79 17.04
CA PRO A 98 -8.37 -0.92 17.43
C PRO A 98 -9.18 -1.73 16.42
N SER A 99 -10.07 -2.59 16.91
CA SER A 99 -10.90 -3.46 16.07
C SER A 99 -11.71 -2.67 15.04
N PHE A 100 -12.17 -1.46 15.38
CA PHE A 100 -12.89 -0.60 14.45
C PHE A 100 -12.02 -0.14 13.27
N ILE A 101 -10.72 0.12 13.48
CA ILE A 101 -9.79 0.47 12.38
C ILE A 101 -9.59 -0.75 11.47
N LEU A 102 -9.41 -1.94 12.05
CA LEU A 102 -9.30 -3.18 11.29
C LEU A 102 -10.56 -3.46 10.47
N GLY A 103 -11.75 -3.22 11.04
CA GLY A 103 -13.03 -3.31 10.33
C GLY A 103 -13.10 -2.34 9.15
N LYS A 104 -12.81 -1.04 9.36
CA LYS A 104 -12.81 -0.05 8.27
C LYS A 104 -11.81 -0.42 7.17
N LEU A 105 -10.62 -0.92 7.51
CA LEU A 105 -9.62 -1.38 6.53
C LEU A 105 -10.10 -2.61 5.75
N ALA A 106 -10.68 -3.60 6.43
CA ALA A 106 -11.22 -4.81 5.81
C ALA A 106 -12.39 -4.51 4.86
N GLU A 107 -13.16 -3.45 5.14
CA GLU A 107 -14.29 -3.03 4.31
C GLU A 107 -13.92 -1.94 3.29
N ASP A 108 -12.70 -1.40 3.35
CA ASP A 108 -12.30 -0.16 2.65
C ASP A 108 -13.25 1.03 2.89
N ASN A 109 -13.83 1.10 4.08
CA ASN A 109 -14.85 2.09 4.45
C ASN A 109 -14.21 3.43 4.86
N PHE A 110 -13.57 4.09 3.89
CA PHE A 110 -13.00 5.43 4.04
C PHE A 110 -13.44 6.32 2.88
N SER A 111 -13.73 7.57 3.21
CA SER A 111 -13.94 8.62 2.23
C SER A 111 -12.69 8.85 1.38
N ILE A 112 -12.87 9.44 0.20
CA ILE A 112 -11.76 9.85 -0.67
C ILE A 112 -10.82 10.80 0.09
N ALA A 113 -11.37 11.72 0.89
CA ALA A 113 -10.58 12.68 1.67
C ALA A 113 -9.69 11.98 2.71
N GLU A 114 -10.22 11.00 3.46
CA GLU A 114 -9.43 10.20 4.41
C GLU A 114 -8.32 9.43 3.69
N LYS A 115 -8.62 8.81 2.53
CA LYS A 115 -7.62 8.08 1.73
C LYS A 115 -6.49 9.01 1.28
N ILE A 116 -6.80 10.20 0.77
CA ILE A 116 -5.81 11.19 0.34
C ILE A 116 -4.99 11.71 1.53
N TYR A 117 -5.65 12.02 2.65
CA TYR A 117 -4.98 12.45 3.87
C TYR A 117 -3.94 11.41 4.33
N ALA A 118 -4.32 10.13 4.30
CA ALA A 118 -3.43 9.03 4.66
C ALA A 118 -2.23 8.90 3.71
N ILE A 119 -2.42 9.07 2.39
CA ILE A 119 -1.31 9.10 1.42
C ILE A 119 -0.36 10.27 1.72
N ASN A 120 -0.88 11.46 1.99
CA ASN A 120 -0.04 12.61 2.31
C ASN A 120 0.77 12.37 3.59
N LYS A 121 0.14 11.81 4.63
CA LYS A 121 0.81 11.49 5.89
C LYS A 121 1.93 10.48 5.74
N ILE A 122 1.73 9.41 4.98
CA ILE A 122 2.82 8.45 4.74
C ILE A 122 3.91 9.07 3.86
N THR A 123 3.57 9.96 2.93
CA THR A 123 4.56 10.67 2.11
C THR A 123 5.49 11.52 2.97
N GLU A 124 4.96 12.22 3.99
CA GLU A 124 5.75 12.97 4.97
C GLU A 124 6.73 12.06 5.72
N VAL A 125 6.29 10.89 6.19
CA VAL A 125 7.17 9.93 6.90
C VAL A 125 8.25 9.35 5.99
N LEU A 126 7.94 9.13 4.71
CA LEU A 126 8.90 8.63 3.73
C LEU A 126 10.01 9.63 3.41
N ASP A 127 9.82 10.93 3.69
CA ASP A 127 10.84 11.94 3.45
C ASP A 127 12.11 11.71 4.29
N ASP A 128 11.97 11.03 5.44
CA ASP A 128 13.06 10.70 6.37
C ASP A 128 13.65 9.29 6.14
N CYS A 129 13.12 8.55 5.16
CA CYS A 129 13.59 7.19 4.87
C CYS A 129 14.84 7.19 3.98
N ILE A 130 15.67 6.16 4.16
CA ILE A 130 16.80 5.84 3.29
C ILE A 130 16.30 4.99 2.13
N PHE A 131 16.51 5.47 0.91
CA PHE A 131 16.13 4.79 -0.32
C PHE A 131 17.30 3.99 -0.90
N VAL A 132 17.05 2.72 -1.23
CA VAL A 132 18.03 1.81 -1.84
C VAL A 132 17.41 1.17 -3.08
N GLY A 133 18.18 1.10 -4.16
CA GLY A 133 17.76 0.50 -5.42
C GLY A 133 17.16 1.51 -6.40
N ASN A 134 16.17 1.08 -7.18
CA ASN A 134 15.68 1.83 -8.35
C ASN A 134 14.65 2.91 -8.02
N ILE A 135 14.15 2.93 -6.78
CA ILE A 135 13.21 3.95 -6.30
C ILE A 135 13.98 4.93 -5.43
N ASN A 136 14.02 6.20 -5.84
CA ASN A 136 14.51 7.29 -5.00
C ASN A 136 13.35 8.12 -4.45
N LYS A 137 13.67 9.08 -3.58
CA LYS A 137 12.72 9.95 -2.89
C LYS A 137 11.80 10.72 -3.87
N ASP A 138 12.36 11.38 -4.87
CA ASP A 138 11.59 12.18 -5.83
C ASP A 138 10.62 11.33 -6.66
N LEU A 139 11.09 10.15 -7.09
CA LEU A 139 10.26 9.19 -7.80
C LEU A 139 9.14 8.67 -6.90
N MET A 140 9.44 8.35 -5.64
CA MET A 140 8.44 7.91 -4.66
C MET A 140 7.36 8.98 -4.46
N LYS A 141 7.74 10.24 -4.28
CA LYS A 141 6.80 11.35 -4.12
C LYS A 141 5.87 11.49 -5.33
N GLY A 142 6.41 11.49 -6.55
CA GLY A 142 5.60 11.50 -7.77
C GLY A 142 4.66 10.29 -7.88
N LEU A 143 5.09 9.11 -7.39
CA LEU A 143 4.25 7.92 -7.33
C LEU A 143 3.13 8.03 -6.29
N MET A 144 3.35 8.70 -5.15
CA MET A 144 2.31 8.98 -4.15
C MET A 144 1.27 9.97 -4.71
N GLU A 145 1.71 11.02 -5.39
CA GLU A 145 0.83 11.97 -6.08
C GLU A 145 0.00 11.26 -7.17
N LEU A 146 0.63 10.40 -7.96
CA LEU A 146 -0.09 9.60 -8.95
C LEU A 146 -1.06 8.58 -8.30
N ALA A 147 -0.77 8.10 -7.09
CA ALA A 147 -1.67 7.23 -6.35
C ALA A 147 -2.97 7.95 -5.94
N ILE A 148 -2.90 9.26 -5.67
CA ILE A 148 -4.10 10.09 -5.44
C ILE A 148 -4.98 10.13 -6.69
N ALA A 149 -4.39 10.26 -7.89
CA ALA A 149 -5.15 10.14 -9.13
C ALA A 149 -5.83 8.77 -9.25
N TYR A 150 -5.17 7.70 -8.81
CA TYR A 150 -5.76 6.35 -8.76
C TYR A 150 -6.86 6.19 -7.71
N ILE A 151 -6.85 6.93 -6.59
CA ILE A 151 -7.99 6.97 -5.66
C ILE A 151 -9.23 7.46 -6.41
N TYR A 152 -9.15 8.58 -7.12
CA TYR A 152 -10.27 9.10 -7.90
C TYR A 152 -10.68 8.15 -9.03
N TYR A 153 -9.74 7.44 -9.65
CA TYR A 153 -10.04 6.46 -10.68
C TYR A 153 -10.92 5.32 -10.18
N TYR A 154 -10.63 4.78 -8.99
CA TYR A 154 -11.38 3.64 -8.44
C TYR A 154 -12.63 4.05 -7.67
N PHE A 155 -12.60 5.19 -6.98
CA PHE A 155 -13.61 5.52 -5.96
C PHE A 155 -14.36 6.83 -6.24
N GLY A 156 -13.95 7.61 -7.25
CA GLY A 156 -14.48 8.95 -7.49
C GLY A 156 -14.64 9.29 -8.96
N SER A 157 -14.39 10.56 -9.29
CA SER A 157 -14.53 11.08 -10.65
C SER A 157 -13.33 10.72 -11.52
N LYS A 158 -13.59 10.02 -12.64
CA LYS A 158 -12.58 9.76 -13.67
C LYS A 158 -12.03 11.04 -14.29
N GLN A 159 -12.83 12.11 -14.36
CA GLN A 159 -12.36 13.41 -14.85
C GLN A 159 -11.29 13.97 -13.90
N THR A 160 -11.58 14.01 -12.60
CA THR A 160 -10.62 14.47 -11.58
C THR A 160 -9.36 13.61 -11.59
N SER A 161 -9.51 12.28 -11.70
CA SER A 161 -8.39 11.36 -11.85
C SER A 161 -7.49 11.72 -13.04
N SER A 162 -8.09 11.97 -14.21
CA SER A 162 -7.36 12.33 -15.43
C SER A 162 -6.66 13.68 -15.28
N THR A 163 -7.33 14.69 -14.71
CA THR A 163 -6.75 16.02 -14.46
C THR A 163 -5.55 15.97 -13.52
N LEU A 164 -5.62 15.18 -12.44
CA LEU A 164 -4.49 15.01 -11.51
C LEU A 164 -3.32 14.25 -12.16
N ALA A 165 -3.61 13.26 -12.99
CA ALA A 165 -2.56 12.58 -13.75
C ALA A 165 -1.94 13.50 -14.82
N GLU A 166 -2.73 14.37 -15.45
CA GLU A 166 -2.27 15.35 -16.44
C GLU A 166 -1.26 16.33 -15.83
N SER A 167 -1.49 16.82 -14.60
CA SER A 167 -0.56 17.73 -13.92
C SER A 167 0.80 17.12 -13.62
N LEU A 168 0.90 15.79 -13.67
CA LEU A 168 2.12 15.03 -13.39
C LEU A 168 2.93 14.69 -14.66
N LYS A 169 2.48 15.07 -15.87
CA LYS A 169 3.18 14.77 -17.13
C LYS A 169 4.59 15.35 -17.23
N ASN A 170 4.85 16.47 -16.57
CA ASN A 170 6.15 17.12 -16.61
C ASN A 170 7.14 16.51 -15.60
N ASN A 171 6.70 15.58 -14.75
CA ASN A 171 7.59 14.85 -13.87
C ASN A 171 8.29 13.73 -14.69
N HIS A 172 9.48 14.07 -15.21
CA HIS A 172 10.26 13.18 -16.06
C HIS A 172 10.57 11.82 -15.42
N ALA A 173 10.76 11.76 -14.10
CA ALA A 173 11.09 10.53 -13.40
C ALA A 173 9.94 9.50 -13.49
N ILE A 174 8.71 9.89 -13.12
CA ILE A 174 7.56 8.98 -13.21
C ILE A 174 7.17 8.67 -14.65
N VAL A 175 7.28 9.63 -15.57
CA VAL A 175 6.94 9.42 -16.98
C VAL A 175 7.88 8.41 -17.63
N LYS A 176 9.20 8.55 -17.40
CA LYS A 176 10.21 7.64 -17.95
C LYS A 176 10.00 6.19 -17.48
N HIS A 177 9.73 6.00 -16.19
CA HIS A 177 9.71 4.66 -15.58
C HIS A 177 8.29 4.04 -15.50
N TYR A 178 7.23 4.85 -15.55
CA TYR A 178 5.85 4.41 -15.30
C TYR A 178 4.83 5.00 -16.29
N SER A 179 5.22 5.31 -17.53
CA SER A 179 4.33 5.84 -18.57
C SER A 179 3.02 5.05 -18.73
N GLY A 180 3.07 3.72 -18.62
CA GLY A 180 1.88 2.85 -18.69
C GLY A 180 0.83 3.13 -17.60
N PHE A 181 1.20 3.80 -16.51
CA PHE A 181 0.27 4.17 -15.45
C PHE A 181 -0.59 5.37 -15.87
N PHE A 182 -0.05 6.31 -16.64
CA PHE A 182 -0.82 7.46 -17.17
C PHE A 182 -1.87 7.00 -18.18
N ARG A 183 -1.49 6.08 -19.09
CA ARG A 183 -2.40 5.56 -20.11
C ARG A 183 -3.67 4.95 -19.50
N LYS A 184 -3.56 4.24 -18.38
CA LYS A 184 -4.71 3.64 -17.69
C LYS A 184 -5.66 4.70 -17.11
N LEU A 185 -5.14 5.89 -16.80
CA LEU A 185 -5.89 7.05 -16.33
C LEU A 185 -6.42 7.91 -17.49
N GLY A 186 -6.32 7.45 -18.75
CA GLY A 186 -6.78 8.20 -19.93
C GLY A 186 -5.84 9.30 -20.38
N VAL A 187 -4.61 9.33 -19.86
CA VAL A 187 -3.64 10.39 -20.10
C VAL A 187 -2.59 9.95 -21.14
N SER A 188 -2.50 10.69 -22.25
CA SER A 188 -1.53 10.44 -23.32
C SER A 188 -0.20 11.15 -23.03
N LEU A 189 0.90 10.41 -23.12
CA LEU A 189 2.27 10.94 -23.03
C LEU A 189 2.80 11.00 -24.46
N HIS A 190 3.06 12.21 -24.96
CA HIS A 190 3.58 12.45 -26.31
C HIS A 190 5.05 12.05 -26.43
#